data_AF-A0A2R6K8D8-F1
#
_entry.id   AF-A0A2R6K8D8-F1
#
_cell.length_a   1.000
_cell.length_b   1.000
_cell.length_c   1.000
_cell.angle_alpha   90.00
_cell.angle_beta   90.00
_cell.angle_gamma   90.00
#
_symmetry.space_group_name_H-M   'P 1'
#
loop_
_entity.id
_entity.type
_entity.pdbx_description
1 polymer ?
#
loop_
_entity_poly.entity_id
_entity_poly.type
_entity_poly.pdbx_seq_one_letter_code
_entity_poly.pdbx_strand_id
1 'polypeptide(L)'
;MQLHSRNVGEDVDDLGSLLGAIFEARTSRAAFETVERVRRDSIRYRRGEHERRDEVKETLRSLDTETENVVTRAFTSYFELINLAEERQRVRSIRTGSQEGTLDGTFADCVSDLRAAGADDATVERILRDVLIVPTFTAHPTEARRKTIKAKLRAIAEALEVLDETLLTDLEREQVKRTIEAEVTSLWASAQVRGRRPEPADEARNVQWYLEEVLFDVVGEVYNELETALEGEFDVSVPELFEFRSWAGGDRDGNPYVTPDVT
;
A
#
# COMPACT_ATOMS: atom_id res chain seq x y z
N MET A 1 10.85 -20.55 15.28
CA MET A 1 11.79 -19.42 15.10
C MET A 1 11.01 -18.17 15.45
N GLN A 2 11.46 -17.32 16.38
CA GLN A 2 10.77 -16.03 16.58
C GLN A 2 11.12 -15.13 15.40
N LEU A 3 10.11 -14.71 14.64
CA LEU A 3 10.29 -13.68 13.62
C LEU A 3 10.59 -12.37 14.35
N HIS A 4 11.84 -11.91 14.29
CA HIS A 4 12.21 -10.60 14.82
C HIS A 4 11.52 -9.56 13.96
N SER A 5 10.59 -8.80 14.52
CA SER A 5 9.85 -7.80 13.76
C SER A 5 9.86 -6.47 14.50
N ARG A 6 10.17 -5.40 13.77
CA ARG A 6 9.88 -4.04 14.19
C ARG A 6 8.37 -3.92 14.38
N ASN A 7 7.92 -3.10 15.32
CA ASN A 7 6.49 -2.85 15.49
C ASN A 7 6.06 -1.60 14.69
N VAL A 8 4.75 -1.51 14.39
CA VAL A 8 4.19 -0.36 13.64
C VAL A 8 4.44 0.99 14.33
N GLY A 9 4.50 1.01 15.65
CA GLY A 9 4.77 2.23 16.43
C GLY A 9 6.18 2.76 16.16
N GLU A 10 7.17 1.88 16.14
CA GLU A 10 8.56 2.21 15.81
C GLU A 10 8.67 2.80 14.40
N ASP A 11 7.99 2.23 13.41
CA ASP A 11 8.04 2.75 12.04
C ASP A 11 7.32 4.09 11.90
N VAL A 12 6.17 4.26 12.55
CA VAL A 12 5.44 5.53 12.57
C VAL A 12 6.28 6.62 13.24
N ASP A 13 6.94 6.30 14.35
CA ASP A 13 7.79 7.23 15.09
C ASP A 13 9.07 7.56 14.30
N ASP A 14 9.73 6.58 13.70
CA ASP A 14 10.93 6.76 12.88
C ASP A 14 10.63 7.60 11.62
N LEU A 15 9.63 7.20 10.83
CA LEU A 15 9.24 7.91 9.61
C LEU A 15 8.68 9.30 9.93
N GLY A 16 7.92 9.44 11.01
CA GLY A 16 7.38 10.72 11.46
C GLY A 16 8.46 11.69 11.92
N SER A 17 9.45 11.19 12.66
CA SER A 17 10.60 11.98 13.13
C SER A 17 11.49 12.40 11.96
N LEU A 18 11.76 11.47 11.04
CA LEU A 18 12.51 11.72 9.80
C LEU A 18 11.82 12.79 8.94
N LEU A 19 10.52 12.67 8.71
CA LEU A 19 9.76 13.66 7.95
C LEU A 19 9.77 15.02 8.65
N GLY A 20 9.66 15.05 9.99
CA GLY A 20 9.77 16.28 10.79
C GLY A 20 11.13 16.97 10.62
N ALA A 21 12.23 16.21 10.66
CA ALA A 21 13.58 16.73 10.44
C ALA A 21 13.76 17.28 9.00
N ILE A 22 13.26 16.54 8.00
CA ILE A 22 13.28 16.98 6.59
C ILE A 22 12.46 18.26 6.43
N PHE A 23 11.29 18.36 7.07
CA PHE A 23 10.46 19.56 7.05
C PHE A 23 11.24 20.75 7.62
N GLU A 24 11.76 20.61 8.84
CA GLU A 24 12.49 21.68 9.52
C GLU A 24 13.67 22.19 8.70
N ALA A 25 14.38 21.29 8.00
CA ALA A 25 15.50 21.63 7.15
C ALA A 25 15.13 22.28 5.79
N ARG A 26 13.90 22.06 5.29
CA ARG A 26 13.50 22.41 3.91
C ARG A 26 12.46 23.53 3.80
N THR A 27 11.99 24.04 4.93
CA THR A 27 10.91 25.04 4.97
C THR A 27 11.27 26.21 5.87
N SER A 28 10.45 27.26 5.86
CA SER A 28 10.60 28.35 6.81
C SER A 28 10.18 27.88 8.22
N ARG A 29 10.80 28.47 9.25
CA ARG A 29 10.46 28.18 10.64
C ARG A 29 8.97 28.38 10.93
N ALA A 30 8.36 29.43 10.38
CA ALA A 30 6.95 29.73 10.55
C ALA A 30 6.03 28.66 9.94
N ALA A 31 6.39 28.11 8.78
CA ALA A 31 5.64 27.03 8.15
C ALA A 31 5.73 25.72 8.95
N PHE A 32 6.93 25.39 9.46
CA PHE A 32 7.15 24.23 10.32
C PHE A 32 6.33 24.31 11.61
N GLU A 33 6.40 25.46 12.31
CA GLU A 33 5.65 25.67 13.53
C GLU A 33 4.14 25.62 13.31
N THR A 34 3.67 26.07 12.15
CA THR A 34 2.26 25.99 11.75
C THR A 34 1.82 24.55 11.54
N VAL A 35 2.60 23.73 10.84
CA VAL A 35 2.28 22.31 10.66
C VAL A 35 2.31 21.55 11.98
N GLU A 36 3.33 21.77 12.81
CA GLU A 36 3.39 21.13 14.12
C GLU A 36 2.29 21.59 15.07
N ARG A 37 1.82 22.85 14.97
CA ARG A 37 0.65 23.34 15.70
C ARG A 37 -0.60 22.58 15.27
N VAL A 38 -0.91 22.56 13.96
CA VAL A 38 -2.07 21.83 13.42
C VAL A 38 -2.02 20.34 13.80
N ARG A 39 -0.84 19.72 13.76
CA ARG A 39 -0.64 18.30 14.11
C ARG A 39 -0.93 18.05 15.59
N ARG A 40 -0.32 18.83 16.49
CA ARG A 40 -0.52 18.72 17.95
C ARG A 40 -1.98 18.95 18.32
N ASP A 41 -2.60 19.99 17.80
CA ASP A 41 -4.00 20.33 18.11
C ASP A 41 -4.96 19.23 17.64
N SER A 42 -4.69 18.64 16.47
CA SER A 42 -5.45 17.49 15.95
C SER A 42 -5.31 16.25 16.83
N ILE A 43 -4.11 15.97 17.35
CA ILE A 43 -3.86 14.85 18.27
C ILE A 43 -4.55 15.08 19.62
N ARG A 44 -4.42 16.27 20.21
CA ARG A 44 -5.05 16.62 21.49
C ARG A 44 -6.58 16.50 21.41
N TYR A 45 -7.17 16.98 20.32
CA TYR A 45 -8.60 16.78 20.04
C TYR A 45 -8.97 15.29 19.96
N ARG A 46 -8.20 14.47 19.22
CA ARG A 46 -8.47 13.02 19.10
C ARG A 46 -8.37 12.29 20.45
N ARG A 47 -7.51 12.77 21.36
CA ARG A 47 -7.36 12.24 22.73
C ARG A 47 -8.45 12.72 23.71
N GLY A 48 -9.34 13.62 23.27
CA GLY A 48 -10.38 14.19 24.12
C GLY A 48 -9.91 15.31 25.04
N GLU A 49 -8.69 15.83 24.85
CA GLU A 49 -8.16 16.96 25.64
C GLU A 49 -8.83 18.29 25.26
N HIS A 50 -9.44 18.36 24.06
CA HIS A 50 -10.29 19.46 23.62
C HIS A 50 -11.63 18.91 23.13
N GLU A 51 -12.74 19.53 23.55
CA GLU A 51 -14.09 19.13 23.13
C GLU A 51 -14.40 19.46 21.66
N ARG A 52 -13.71 20.46 21.09
CA ARG A 52 -13.97 21.01 19.75
C ARG A 52 -12.69 21.20 18.95
N ARG A 53 -12.84 21.24 17.62
CA ARG A 53 -11.74 21.45 16.66
C ARG A 53 -11.49 22.93 16.34
N ASP A 54 -11.89 23.83 17.23
CA ASP A 54 -11.94 25.26 16.93
C ASP A 54 -10.52 25.82 16.71
N GLU A 55 -9.53 25.41 17.53
CA GLU A 55 -8.11 25.79 17.39
C GLU A 55 -7.52 25.40 16.01
N VAL A 56 -7.83 24.19 15.53
CA VAL A 56 -7.40 23.71 14.21
C VAL A 56 -8.07 24.54 13.11
N LYS A 57 -9.37 24.76 13.20
CA LYS A 57 -10.13 25.52 12.19
C LYS A 57 -9.66 26.97 12.10
N GLU A 58 -9.40 27.60 13.23
CA GLU A 58 -8.88 28.98 13.27
C GLU A 58 -7.50 29.07 12.63
N THR A 59 -6.60 28.16 12.98
CA THR A 59 -5.27 28.09 12.35
C THR A 59 -5.40 27.93 10.84
N LEU A 60 -6.20 26.97 10.35
CA LEU A 60 -6.35 26.72 8.92
C LEU A 60 -6.97 27.90 8.16
N ARG A 61 -7.95 28.61 8.76
CA ARG A 61 -8.57 29.80 8.13
C ARG A 61 -7.65 31.00 8.04
N SER A 62 -6.59 31.03 8.86
CA SER A 62 -5.63 32.14 8.91
C SER A 62 -4.47 31.98 7.92
N LEU A 63 -4.36 30.84 7.23
CA LEU A 63 -3.23 30.56 6.35
C LEU A 63 -3.30 31.36 5.06
N ASP A 64 -2.15 31.88 4.64
CA ASP A 64 -1.96 32.30 3.25
C ASP A 64 -1.82 31.06 2.32
N THR A 65 -1.96 31.28 1.02
CA THR A 65 -1.92 30.22 0.01
C THR A 65 -0.59 29.47 -0.02
N GLU A 66 0.53 30.12 0.27
CA GLU A 66 1.85 29.47 0.28
C GLU A 66 1.93 28.47 1.43
N THR A 67 1.55 28.91 2.63
CA THR A 67 1.54 28.10 3.84
C THR A 67 0.50 26.99 3.77
N GLU A 68 -0.68 27.24 3.19
CA GLU A 68 -1.72 26.23 2.94
C GLU A 68 -1.19 25.08 2.07
N ASN A 69 -0.42 25.39 1.03
CA ASN A 69 0.21 24.38 0.17
C ASN A 69 1.23 23.55 0.94
N VAL A 70 2.05 24.18 1.79
CA VAL A 70 3.03 23.49 2.63
C VAL A 70 2.33 22.57 3.63
N VAL A 71 1.29 23.06 4.31
CA VAL A 71 0.50 22.29 5.28
C VAL A 71 -0.14 21.07 4.61
N THR A 72 -0.82 21.28 3.47
CA THR A 72 -1.45 20.22 2.70
C THR A 72 -0.45 19.14 2.27
N ARG A 73 0.71 19.55 1.73
CA ARG A 73 1.76 18.61 1.31
C ARG A 73 2.31 17.82 2.50
N ALA A 74 2.55 18.48 3.62
CA ALA A 74 3.09 17.83 4.80
C ALA A 74 2.16 16.76 5.34
N PHE A 75 0.89 17.09 5.55
CA PHE A 75 -0.10 16.10 5.99
C PHE A 75 -0.27 14.98 4.97
N THR A 76 -0.26 15.29 3.66
CA THR A 76 -0.27 14.26 2.61
C THR A 76 0.89 13.29 2.79
N SER A 77 2.12 13.79 2.92
CA SER A 77 3.31 12.94 3.11
C SER A 77 3.26 12.18 4.44
N TYR A 78 2.81 12.79 5.54
CA TYR A 78 2.60 12.06 6.80
C TYR A 78 1.63 10.90 6.62
N PHE A 79 0.48 11.13 6.00
CA PHE A 79 -0.51 10.06 5.79
C PHE A 79 0.01 8.98 4.85
N GLU A 80 0.77 9.31 3.82
CA GLU A 80 1.38 8.29 2.95
C GLU A 80 2.38 7.41 3.71
N LEU A 81 3.23 7.98 4.56
CA LEU A 81 4.19 7.23 5.36
C LEU A 81 3.51 6.40 6.46
N ILE A 82 2.47 6.93 7.11
CA ILE A 82 1.70 6.18 8.11
C ILE A 82 0.99 4.99 7.47
N ASN A 83 0.32 5.21 6.32
CA ASN A 83 -0.33 4.12 5.59
C ASN A 83 0.67 3.03 5.20
N LEU A 84 1.88 3.43 4.80
CA LEU A 84 2.96 2.49 4.47
C LEU A 84 3.41 1.67 5.68
N ALA A 85 3.57 2.30 6.84
CA ALA A 85 3.90 1.60 8.08
C ALA A 85 2.79 0.62 8.51
N GLU A 86 1.53 1.01 8.37
CA GLU A 86 0.37 0.14 8.64
C GLU A 86 0.31 -1.05 7.66
N GLU A 87 0.62 -0.82 6.38
CA GLU A 87 0.69 -1.88 5.37
C GLU A 87 1.80 -2.89 5.70
N ARG A 88 3.00 -2.43 6.08
CA ARG A 88 4.09 -3.30 6.57
C ARG A 88 3.69 -4.08 7.81
N GLN A 89 2.99 -3.46 8.76
CA GLN A 89 2.47 -4.16 9.93
C GLN A 89 1.47 -5.27 9.54
N ARG A 90 0.61 -5.03 8.56
CA ARG A 90 -0.31 -6.05 8.06
C ARG A 90 0.46 -7.25 7.49
N VAL A 91 1.50 -7.01 6.70
CA VAL A 91 2.37 -8.08 6.19
C VAL A 91 3.01 -8.87 7.33
N ARG A 92 3.55 -8.17 8.35
CA ARG A 92 4.12 -8.83 9.54
C ARG A 92 3.09 -9.70 10.27
N SER A 93 1.88 -9.19 10.48
CA SER A 93 0.81 -9.94 11.11
C SER A 93 0.41 -11.20 10.33
N ILE A 94 0.37 -11.11 8.99
CA ILE A 94 0.10 -12.27 8.13
C ILE A 94 1.23 -13.31 8.28
N ARG A 95 2.48 -12.89 8.20
CA ARG A 95 3.64 -13.82 8.32
C ARG A 95 3.72 -14.51 9.67
N THR A 96 3.53 -13.75 10.76
CA THR A 96 3.46 -14.32 12.10
C THR A 96 2.31 -15.29 12.23
N GLY A 97 1.11 -14.91 11.75
CA GLY A 97 -0.05 -15.79 11.80
C GLY A 97 0.16 -17.09 11.02
N SER A 98 0.77 -17.01 9.84
CA SER A 98 1.09 -18.18 9.00
C SER A 98 2.05 -19.12 9.73
N GLN A 99 3.11 -18.58 10.32
CA GLN A 99 4.10 -19.36 11.06
C GLN A 99 3.53 -19.99 12.35
N GLU A 100 2.60 -19.31 13.02
CA GLU A 100 1.95 -19.78 14.24
C GLU A 100 0.75 -20.69 13.96
N GLY A 101 0.31 -20.80 12.70
CA GLY A 101 -0.90 -21.54 12.32
C GLY A 101 -2.18 -20.91 12.85
N THR A 102 -2.21 -19.58 12.97
CA THR A 102 -3.36 -18.81 13.49
C THR A 102 -4.08 -18.00 12.42
N LEU A 103 -3.64 -18.08 11.16
CA LEU A 103 -4.41 -17.54 10.04
C LEU A 103 -5.62 -18.44 9.77
N ASP A 104 -6.77 -17.80 9.60
CA ASP A 104 -7.99 -18.46 9.16
C ASP A 104 -8.19 -18.26 7.66
N GLY A 105 -8.84 -19.23 7.01
CA GLY A 105 -9.27 -19.12 5.61
C GLY A 105 -8.12 -19.31 4.61
N THR A 106 -7.10 -20.08 4.99
CA THR A 106 -5.99 -20.46 4.11
C THR A 106 -6.44 -21.55 3.11
N PHE A 107 -5.63 -21.80 2.08
CA PHE A 107 -5.90 -22.94 1.18
C PHE A 107 -5.84 -24.28 1.92
N ALA A 108 -4.93 -24.42 2.90
CA ALA A 108 -4.84 -25.62 3.72
C ALA A 108 -6.14 -25.86 4.53
N ASP A 109 -6.73 -24.80 5.10
CA ASP A 109 -8.02 -24.91 5.80
C ASP A 109 -9.12 -25.37 4.84
N CYS A 110 -9.19 -24.78 3.65
CA CYS A 110 -10.16 -25.15 2.62
C CYS A 110 -10.04 -26.62 2.20
N VAL A 111 -8.81 -27.10 1.98
CA VAL A 111 -8.54 -28.51 1.67
C VAL A 111 -8.95 -29.42 2.83
N SER A 112 -8.65 -29.02 4.07
CA SER A 112 -9.06 -29.75 5.28
C SER A 112 -10.58 -29.86 5.39
N ASP A 113 -11.29 -28.76 5.13
CA ASP A 113 -12.76 -28.72 5.14
C ASP A 113 -13.36 -29.63 4.04
N LEU A 114 -12.79 -29.63 2.84
CA LEU A 114 -13.19 -30.54 1.76
C LEU A 114 -12.99 -32.01 2.13
N ARG A 115 -11.87 -32.33 2.78
CA ARG A 115 -11.60 -33.67 3.30
C ARG A 115 -12.59 -34.08 4.40
N ALA A 116 -12.85 -33.19 5.35
CA ALA A 116 -13.81 -33.42 6.42
C ALA A 116 -15.25 -33.61 5.88
N ALA A 117 -15.57 -32.95 4.77
CA ALA A 117 -16.83 -33.13 4.04
C ALA A 117 -16.89 -34.43 3.20
N GLY A 118 -15.80 -35.20 3.10
CA GLY A 118 -15.73 -36.45 2.35
C GLY A 118 -15.66 -36.26 0.83
N ALA A 119 -15.12 -35.12 0.36
CA ALA A 119 -14.88 -34.92 -1.06
C ALA A 119 -13.86 -35.94 -1.60
N ASP A 120 -14.11 -36.41 -2.83
CA ASP A 120 -13.16 -37.22 -3.61
C ASP A 120 -12.44 -36.35 -4.66
N ASP A 121 -11.40 -36.90 -5.29
CA ASP A 121 -10.61 -36.19 -6.31
C ASP A 121 -11.51 -35.65 -7.44
N ALA A 122 -12.50 -36.44 -7.88
CA ALA A 122 -13.43 -36.04 -8.93
C ALA A 122 -14.29 -34.82 -8.54
N THR A 123 -14.68 -34.73 -7.26
CA THR A 123 -15.42 -33.58 -6.75
C THR A 123 -14.55 -32.33 -6.73
N VAL A 124 -13.33 -32.43 -6.22
CA VAL A 124 -12.39 -31.30 -6.14
C VAL A 124 -12.01 -30.83 -7.55
N GLU A 125 -11.71 -31.75 -8.46
CA GLU A 125 -11.36 -31.42 -9.84
C GLU A 125 -12.51 -30.68 -10.55
N ARG A 126 -13.76 -31.09 -10.31
CA ARG A 126 -14.94 -30.36 -10.83
C ARG A 126 -15.04 -28.95 -10.25
N ILE A 127 -14.85 -28.79 -8.94
CA ILE A 127 -14.88 -27.46 -8.29
C ILE A 127 -13.83 -26.55 -8.91
N LEU A 128 -12.59 -27.03 -9.06
CA LEU A 128 -11.51 -26.26 -9.64
C LEU A 128 -11.81 -25.82 -11.09
N ARG A 129 -12.46 -26.68 -11.89
CA ARG A 129 -12.89 -26.31 -13.26
C ARG A 129 -14.03 -25.29 -13.30
N ASP A 130 -14.85 -25.23 -12.26
CA ASP A 130 -16.01 -24.32 -12.17
C ASP A 130 -15.63 -22.95 -11.57
N VAL A 131 -14.43 -22.80 -11.02
CA VAL A 131 -13.93 -21.57 -10.41
C VAL A 131 -13.14 -20.76 -11.43
N LEU A 132 -13.57 -19.51 -11.65
CA LEU A 132 -12.80 -18.51 -12.36
C LEU A 132 -12.89 -17.17 -11.62
N ILE A 133 -11.74 -16.65 -11.21
CA ILE A 133 -11.59 -15.39 -10.50
C ILE A 133 -11.17 -14.34 -11.53
N VAL A 134 -11.99 -13.29 -11.68
CA VAL A 134 -11.77 -12.26 -12.71
C VAL A 134 -11.68 -10.85 -12.12
N PRO A 135 -10.55 -10.47 -11.47
CA PRO A 135 -10.38 -9.11 -10.99
C PRO A 135 -10.40 -8.13 -12.16
N THR A 136 -11.24 -7.10 -12.06
CA THR A 136 -11.40 -6.08 -13.10
C THR A 136 -10.85 -4.75 -12.62
N PHE A 137 -9.77 -4.29 -13.25
CA PHE A 137 -9.20 -2.97 -13.02
C PHE A 137 -10.16 -1.89 -13.48
N THR A 138 -10.46 -0.95 -12.58
CA THR A 138 -11.27 0.23 -12.89
C THR A 138 -10.41 1.48 -12.72
N ALA A 139 -10.76 2.51 -13.48
CA ALA A 139 -10.18 3.83 -13.27
C ALA A 139 -10.59 4.31 -11.88
N HIS A 140 -9.62 4.67 -11.03
CA HIS A 140 -9.94 5.31 -9.77
C HIS A 140 -10.14 6.80 -10.03
N PRO A 141 -11.37 7.34 -9.96
CA PRO A 141 -11.71 8.68 -10.43
C PRO A 141 -10.96 9.82 -9.71
N THR A 142 -10.32 9.49 -8.57
CA THR A 142 -9.57 10.43 -7.73
C THR A 142 -8.10 10.03 -7.52
N GLU A 143 -7.53 9.09 -8.29
CA GLU A 143 -6.11 8.74 -8.12
C GLU A 143 -5.19 9.85 -8.67
N ALA A 144 -5.05 10.90 -7.85
CA ALA A 144 -4.25 12.09 -8.07
C ALA A 144 -2.74 11.82 -7.95
N ARG A 145 -2.37 10.69 -7.34
CA ARG A 145 -0.98 10.29 -7.10
C ARG A 145 -0.26 10.06 -8.42
N ARG A 146 0.95 10.61 -8.54
CA ARG A 146 1.82 10.39 -9.69
C ARG A 146 2.50 9.03 -9.57
N LYS A 147 2.83 8.41 -10.71
CA LYS A 147 3.65 7.17 -10.76
C LYS A 147 4.95 7.33 -9.96
N THR A 148 5.57 8.52 -10.00
CA THR A 148 6.76 8.85 -9.21
C THR A 148 6.52 8.73 -7.70
N ILE A 149 5.36 9.14 -7.19
CA ILE A 149 5.03 9.01 -5.76
C ILE A 149 4.89 7.53 -5.39
N LYS A 150 4.13 6.75 -6.20
CA LYS A 150 3.98 5.31 -5.99
C LYS A 150 5.32 4.58 -5.95
N ALA A 151 6.22 4.88 -6.91
CA ALA A 151 7.54 4.28 -6.96
C ALA A 151 8.38 4.58 -5.71
N LYS A 152 8.26 5.80 -5.16
CA LYS A 152 8.97 6.19 -3.93
C LYS A 152 8.43 5.49 -2.69
N LEU A 153 7.11 5.42 -2.55
CA LEU A 153 6.49 4.67 -1.46
C LEU A 153 6.89 3.20 -1.52
N ARG A 154 6.91 2.60 -2.71
CA ARG A 154 7.39 1.22 -2.91
C ARG A 154 8.84 1.05 -2.48
N ALA A 155 9.75 1.92 -2.92
CA ALA A 155 11.15 1.86 -2.50
C ALA A 155 11.33 2.00 -0.98
N ILE A 156 10.52 2.84 -0.31
CA ILE A 156 10.53 2.95 1.15
C ILE A 156 10.02 1.65 1.78
N ALA A 157 8.94 1.05 1.26
CA ALA A 157 8.41 -0.22 1.76
C ALA A 157 9.43 -1.35 1.63
N GLU A 158 10.10 -1.46 0.48
CA GLU A 158 11.16 -2.44 0.23
C GLU A 158 12.35 -2.23 1.18
N ALA A 159 12.74 -0.98 1.46
CA ALA A 159 13.80 -0.71 2.43
C ALA A 159 13.39 -1.05 3.87
N LEU A 160 12.13 -0.79 4.25
CA LEU A 160 11.59 -1.20 5.56
C LEU A 160 11.54 -2.72 5.69
N GLU A 161 11.16 -3.42 4.62
CA GLU A 161 11.21 -4.88 4.54
C GLU A 161 12.61 -5.42 4.78
N VAL A 162 13.64 -4.85 4.14
CA VAL A 162 15.03 -5.27 4.38
C VAL A 162 15.43 -5.10 5.85
N LEU A 163 14.97 -4.02 6.52
CA LEU A 163 15.24 -3.80 7.94
C LEU A 163 14.54 -4.81 8.86
N ASP A 164 13.41 -5.36 8.43
CA ASP A 164 12.63 -6.36 9.18
C ASP A 164 13.15 -7.77 8.96
N GLU A 165 13.46 -8.12 7.72
CA GLU A 165 13.52 -9.51 7.26
C GLU A 165 14.95 -10.02 7.07
N THR A 166 15.93 -9.11 7.02
CA THR A 166 17.33 -9.46 6.77
C THR A 166 18.18 -9.30 8.03
N LEU A 167 19.07 -10.26 8.27
CA LEU A 167 20.14 -10.14 9.27
C LEU A 167 21.24 -9.21 8.74
N LEU A 168 21.16 -7.94 9.10
CA LEU A 168 22.09 -6.89 8.66
C LEU A 168 23.19 -6.64 9.69
N THR A 169 24.41 -6.35 9.22
CA THR A 169 25.44 -5.68 10.02
C THR A 169 25.04 -4.24 10.35
N ASP A 170 25.69 -3.63 11.35
CA ASP A 170 25.44 -2.24 11.72
C ASP A 170 25.65 -1.27 10.54
N LEU A 171 26.67 -1.53 9.70
CA LEU A 171 26.95 -0.71 8.53
C LEU A 171 25.85 -0.83 7.46
N GLU A 172 25.39 -2.05 7.17
CA GLU A 172 24.32 -2.30 6.19
C GLU A 172 23.00 -1.70 6.68
N ARG A 173 22.67 -1.87 7.97
CA ARG A 173 21.49 -1.23 8.59
C ARG A 173 21.51 0.28 8.39
N GLU A 174 22.66 0.92 8.62
CA GLU A 174 22.80 2.36 8.44
C GLU A 174 22.73 2.79 6.95
N GLN A 175 23.14 1.93 6.03
CA GLN A 175 22.95 2.16 4.59
C GLN A 175 21.46 2.12 4.22
N VAL A 176 20.71 1.12 4.70
CA VAL A 176 19.27 1.01 4.43
C VAL A 176 18.51 2.20 5.03
N LYS A 177 18.84 2.63 6.25
CA LYS A 177 18.27 3.86 6.84
C LYS A 177 18.52 5.10 6.00
N ARG A 178 19.74 5.26 5.44
CA ARG A 178 20.05 6.37 4.53
C ARG A 178 19.27 6.29 3.21
N THR A 179 18.98 5.09 2.71
CA THR A 179 18.10 4.91 1.55
C THR A 179 16.68 5.39 1.87
N ILE A 180 16.14 5.04 3.05
CA ILE A 180 14.83 5.53 3.51
C ILE A 180 14.83 7.06 3.61
N GLU A 181 15.84 7.66 4.25
CA GLU A 181 15.98 9.12 4.33
C GLU A 181 16.01 9.79 2.95
N ALA A 182 16.77 9.23 2.01
CA ALA A 182 16.86 9.75 0.65
C ALA A 182 15.52 9.68 -0.06
N GLU A 183 14.79 8.57 0.05
CA GLU A 183 13.48 8.42 -0.60
C GLU A 183 12.39 9.27 0.05
N VAL A 184 12.36 9.40 1.38
CA VAL A 184 11.43 10.32 2.06
C VAL A 184 11.72 11.78 1.70
N THR A 185 13.00 12.16 1.61
CA THR A 185 13.40 13.49 1.15
C THR A 185 12.94 13.73 -0.29
N SER A 186 13.08 12.71 -1.15
CA SER A 186 12.67 12.79 -2.55
C SER A 186 11.15 12.80 -2.70
N LEU A 187 10.42 12.10 -1.84
CA LEU A 187 8.96 12.11 -1.74
C LEU A 187 8.48 13.52 -1.40
N TRP A 188 9.10 14.17 -0.41
CA TRP A 188 8.81 15.56 -0.05
C TRP A 188 9.06 16.53 -1.20
N ALA A 189 10.20 16.40 -1.89
CA ALA A 189 10.57 17.27 -3.01
C ALA A 189 9.69 17.07 -4.26
N SER A 190 9.02 15.92 -4.37
CA SER A 190 8.17 15.59 -5.52
C SER A 190 6.80 16.27 -5.42
N ALA A 191 6.31 16.80 -6.55
CA ALA A 191 4.95 17.31 -6.61
C ALA A 191 3.95 16.14 -6.46
N GLN A 192 3.13 16.21 -5.41
CA GLN A 192 2.22 15.14 -4.98
C GLN A 192 1.03 14.95 -5.92
N VAL A 193 0.54 16.05 -6.50
CA VAL A 193 -0.66 16.09 -7.34
C VAL A 193 -0.27 16.36 -8.80
N ARG A 194 -0.99 15.74 -9.74
CA ARG A 194 -0.85 16.02 -11.17
C ARG A 194 -1.33 17.44 -11.49
N GLY A 195 -0.58 18.18 -12.31
CA GLY A 195 -1.01 19.49 -12.82
C GLY A 195 -2.07 19.43 -13.93
N ARG A 196 -2.39 18.22 -14.41
CA ARG A 196 -3.45 17.96 -15.39
C ARG A 196 -4.28 16.75 -14.99
N ARG A 197 -5.52 16.69 -15.48
CA ARG A 197 -6.37 15.50 -15.34
C ARG A 197 -5.68 14.27 -16.00
N PRO A 198 -5.76 13.07 -15.40
CA PRO A 198 -5.33 11.84 -16.06
C PRO A 198 -6.02 11.67 -17.41
N GLU A 199 -5.27 11.20 -18.41
CA GLU A 199 -5.83 10.77 -19.69
C GLU A 199 -6.12 9.27 -19.65
N PRO A 200 -7.06 8.74 -20.44
CA PRO A 200 -7.34 7.30 -20.47
C PRO A 200 -6.09 6.43 -20.71
N ALA A 201 -5.15 6.91 -21.54
CA ALA A 201 -3.87 6.23 -21.77
C ALA A 201 -2.98 6.18 -20.51
N ASP A 202 -3.06 7.15 -19.60
CA ASP A 202 -2.34 7.11 -18.33
C ASP A 202 -2.90 6.03 -17.40
N GLU A 203 -4.23 5.83 -17.44
CA GLU A 203 -4.91 4.78 -16.66
C GLU A 203 -4.53 3.39 -17.19
N ALA A 204 -4.53 3.21 -18.51
CA ALA A 204 -4.10 1.96 -19.15
C ALA A 204 -2.65 1.60 -18.80
N ARG A 205 -1.73 2.56 -18.87
CA ARG A 205 -0.32 2.36 -18.46
C ARG A 205 -0.17 2.04 -16.97
N ASN A 206 -1.04 2.57 -16.11
CA ASN A 206 -1.04 2.25 -14.68
C ASN A 206 -1.47 0.79 -14.47
N VAL A 207 -2.52 0.32 -15.17
CA VAL A 207 -2.93 -1.09 -15.13
C VAL A 207 -1.82 -2.01 -15.65
N GLN A 208 -1.21 -1.67 -16.79
CA GLN A 208 -0.07 -2.42 -17.34
C GLN A 208 1.05 -2.56 -16.31
N TRP A 209 1.41 -1.47 -15.62
CA TRP A 209 2.44 -1.51 -14.59
C TRP A 209 2.10 -2.46 -13.43
N TYR A 210 0.85 -2.50 -12.95
CA TYR A 210 0.46 -3.46 -11.91
C TYR A 210 0.50 -4.91 -12.39
N LEU A 211 0.11 -5.15 -13.64
CA LEU A 211 0.18 -6.49 -14.24
C LEU A 211 1.64 -6.97 -14.33
N GLU A 212 2.55 -6.12 -14.81
CA GLU A 212 3.96 -6.47 -15.03
C GLU A 212 4.78 -6.55 -13.73
N GLU A 213 4.51 -5.71 -12.74
CA GLU A 213 5.43 -5.48 -11.60
C GLU A 213 4.90 -5.99 -10.25
N VAL A 214 3.69 -6.54 -10.24
CA VAL A 214 3.04 -7.06 -9.03
C VAL A 214 2.31 -8.36 -9.33
N LEU A 215 1.30 -8.32 -10.19
CA LEU A 215 0.39 -9.47 -10.32
C LEU A 215 1.03 -10.67 -10.98
N PHE A 216 2.00 -10.48 -11.88
CA PHE A 216 2.69 -11.59 -12.52
C PHE A 216 3.32 -12.54 -11.50
N ASP A 217 4.03 -12.00 -10.50
CA ASP A 217 4.67 -12.78 -9.46
C ASP A 217 3.65 -13.32 -8.44
N VAL A 218 2.75 -12.45 -7.96
CA VAL A 218 1.74 -12.81 -6.94
C VAL A 218 0.81 -13.93 -7.41
N VAL A 219 0.41 -13.94 -8.68
CA VAL A 219 -0.43 -15.02 -9.22
C VAL A 219 0.32 -16.35 -9.12
N GLY A 220 1.59 -16.39 -9.50
CA GLY A 220 2.41 -17.60 -9.37
C GLY A 220 2.52 -18.10 -7.93
N GLU A 221 2.71 -17.19 -6.96
CA GLU A 221 2.73 -17.53 -5.54
C GLU A 221 1.40 -18.15 -5.06
N VAL A 222 0.25 -17.59 -5.48
CA VAL A 222 -1.07 -18.10 -5.13
C VAL A 222 -1.31 -19.51 -5.70
N TYR A 223 -0.94 -19.75 -6.97
CA TYR A 223 -1.04 -21.08 -7.55
C TYR A 223 -0.17 -22.08 -6.80
N ASN A 224 1.07 -21.71 -6.50
CA ASN A 224 1.99 -22.57 -5.76
C ASN A 224 1.46 -22.89 -4.35
N GLU A 225 0.87 -21.92 -3.64
CA GLU A 225 0.27 -22.15 -2.33
C GLU A 225 -0.92 -23.12 -2.41
N LEU A 226 -1.80 -22.94 -3.40
CA LEU A 226 -2.94 -23.84 -3.64
C LEU A 226 -2.49 -25.26 -4.02
N GLU A 227 -1.54 -25.39 -4.95
CA GLU A 227 -0.98 -26.69 -5.37
C GLU A 227 -0.33 -27.40 -4.19
N THR A 228 0.45 -26.68 -3.39
CA THR A 228 1.07 -27.22 -2.17
C THR A 228 0.02 -27.70 -1.17
N ALA A 229 -1.09 -26.97 -1.00
CA ALA A 229 -2.17 -27.36 -0.09
C ALA A 229 -2.91 -28.61 -0.59
N LEU A 230 -3.02 -28.81 -1.91
CA LEU A 230 -3.64 -29.99 -2.52
C LEU A 230 -2.71 -31.21 -2.53
N GLU A 231 -1.39 -31.00 -2.55
CA GLU A 231 -0.39 -32.06 -2.67
C GLU A 231 -0.51 -33.09 -1.55
N GLY A 232 -0.61 -34.38 -1.91
CA GLY A 232 -0.81 -35.47 -0.96
C GLY A 232 -2.23 -35.58 -0.40
N GLU A 233 -3.08 -34.58 -0.62
CA GLU A 233 -4.49 -34.60 -0.23
C GLU A 233 -5.40 -35.02 -1.39
N PHE A 234 -5.25 -34.42 -2.57
CA PHE A 234 -6.06 -34.74 -3.74
C PHE A 234 -5.18 -34.91 -4.98
N ASP A 235 -5.42 -35.95 -5.78
CA ASP A 235 -4.70 -36.17 -7.04
C ASP A 235 -5.39 -35.42 -8.19
N VAL A 236 -5.22 -34.10 -8.22
CA VAL A 236 -5.90 -33.19 -9.17
C VAL A 236 -4.92 -32.20 -9.78
N SER A 237 -5.18 -31.81 -11.03
CA SER A 237 -4.46 -30.70 -11.68
C SER A 237 -5.21 -29.38 -11.48
N VAL A 238 -4.51 -28.33 -11.08
CA VAL A 238 -5.09 -26.98 -10.98
C VAL A 238 -5.21 -26.35 -12.38
N PRO A 239 -6.42 -25.98 -12.85
CA PRO A 239 -6.62 -25.33 -14.14
C PRO A 239 -6.33 -23.82 -14.06
N GLU A 240 -6.56 -23.08 -15.13
CA GLU A 240 -6.55 -21.60 -15.08
C GLU A 240 -7.71 -21.09 -14.20
N LEU A 241 -7.37 -20.52 -13.05
CA LEU A 241 -8.29 -19.94 -12.07
C LEU A 241 -8.36 -18.41 -12.12
N PHE A 242 -7.42 -17.74 -12.78
CA PHE A 242 -7.32 -16.28 -12.76
C PHE A 242 -7.28 -15.68 -14.17
N GLU A 243 -8.21 -14.77 -14.45
CA GLU A 243 -8.16 -13.84 -15.57
C GLU A 243 -8.13 -12.40 -15.06
N PHE A 244 -7.45 -11.48 -15.74
CA PHE A 244 -7.51 -10.06 -15.42
C PHE A 244 -8.21 -9.27 -16.51
N ARG A 245 -9.10 -8.36 -16.13
CA ARG A 245 -9.77 -7.45 -17.04
C ARG A 245 -9.49 -6.01 -16.68
N SER A 246 -9.69 -5.10 -17.63
CA SER A 246 -9.50 -3.67 -17.42
C SER A 246 -10.61 -2.88 -18.10
N TRP A 247 -11.10 -1.86 -17.40
CA TRP A 247 -11.98 -0.83 -17.95
C TRP A 247 -11.21 0.43 -18.38
N ALA A 248 -9.91 0.53 -18.06
CA ALA A 248 -9.10 1.67 -18.47
C ALA A 248 -9.03 1.77 -20.00
N GLY A 249 -9.51 2.87 -20.57
CA GLY A 249 -9.60 3.09 -22.02
C GLY A 249 -10.76 2.36 -22.73
N GLY A 250 -11.52 1.53 -22.01
CA GLY A 250 -12.69 0.81 -22.53
C GLY A 250 -14.03 1.36 -22.05
N ASP A 251 -14.10 1.81 -20.79
CA ASP A 251 -15.33 2.37 -20.22
C ASP A 251 -15.59 3.79 -20.73
N ARG A 252 -16.71 3.96 -21.44
CA ARG A 252 -17.14 5.22 -22.05
C ARG A 252 -18.29 5.88 -21.30
N ASP A 253 -18.83 5.23 -20.26
CA ASP A 253 -20.00 5.75 -19.56
C ASP A 253 -19.66 7.08 -18.86
N GLY A 254 -20.31 8.16 -19.30
CA GLY A 254 -20.07 9.52 -18.78
C GLY A 254 -18.68 10.11 -19.06
N ASN A 255 -17.83 9.47 -19.88
CA ASN A 255 -16.46 9.92 -20.13
C ASN A 255 -16.21 10.26 -21.62
N PRO A 256 -16.31 11.55 -22.03
CA PRO A 256 -16.15 11.96 -23.42
C PRO A 256 -14.71 11.81 -23.96
N TYR A 257 -13.74 11.54 -23.07
CA TYR A 257 -12.33 11.40 -23.44
C TYR A 257 -11.95 9.98 -23.90
N VAL A 258 -12.83 9.00 -23.72
CA VAL A 258 -12.63 7.62 -24.23
C VAL A 258 -13.29 7.51 -25.60
N THR A 259 -12.50 7.75 -26.64
CA THR A 259 -12.94 7.74 -28.05
C THR A 259 -12.63 6.41 -28.74
N PRO A 260 -13.19 6.11 -29.93
CA PRO A 260 -12.81 4.95 -30.72
C PRO A 260 -11.32 4.84 -31.06
N ASP A 261 -10.60 5.97 -31.20
CA ASP A 261 -9.15 5.95 -31.43
C ASP A 261 -8.33 5.63 -30.16
N VAL A 262 -8.95 5.79 -28.98
CA VAL A 262 -8.34 5.54 -27.66
C VAL A 262 -8.50 4.07 -27.24
N THR A 263 -9.58 3.41 -27.65
CA THR A 263 -9.88 1.99 -27.37
C THR A 263 -9.16 1.09 -28.37
#